data_AF-A0A2H9N5K6-F1
#
_entry.id   AF-A0A2H9N5K6-F1
#
_cell.length_a   1.000
_cell.length_b   1.000
_cell.length_c   1.000
_cell.angle_alpha   90.00
_cell.angle_beta   90.00
_cell.angle_gamma   90.00
#
_symmetry.space_group_name_H-M   'P 1'
#
loop_
_entity.id
_entity.type
_entity.pdbx_description
1 polymer ?
#
loop_
_entity_poly.entity_id
_entity_poly.type
_entity_poly.pdbx_seq_one_letter_code
_entity_poly.pdbx_strand_id
1 'polypeptide(L)'
;MARFSKQSDSRISASCKAGEKSKFHTGWSWNEFLIRICDAFSRICWKSIWGLPRSVFSAYARSAFSRSSRKSTTGFTQHHFYYNKSGAGFTFVEALIAMSLIIIAFVNVLSITSFALGRIREARDSMVASYLAQEGIELAAALRDENWLNNRPFDSSITNGTYRMDYLGTIDASAGSPLLFDQQKGFQYTTGVPTSFIRRVTFSKPKAYIVKVQSQVSWTARGTTRSMVVEDNLYNWLSI
;
A
#
# COMPACT_ATOMS: atom_id res chain seq x y z
N MET A 1 22.98 -22.96 59.26
CA MET A 1 21.68 -22.43 58.79
C MET A 1 21.41 -22.97 57.40
N ALA A 2 20.47 -23.91 57.29
CA ALA A 2 20.04 -24.51 56.03
C ALA A 2 18.55 -24.23 55.83
N ARG A 3 18.16 -23.77 54.63
CA ARG A 3 16.90 -24.12 53.93
C ARG A 3 16.79 -23.30 52.64
N PHE A 4 16.88 -24.00 51.51
CA PHE A 4 16.19 -23.63 50.28
C PHE A 4 15.34 -24.84 49.89
N SER A 5 14.02 -24.67 49.88
CA SER A 5 13.03 -25.69 49.53
C SER A 5 12.83 -25.74 48.01
N LYS A 6 12.90 -26.95 47.45
CA LYS A 6 12.41 -27.28 46.11
C LYS A 6 10.89 -27.27 46.08
N GLN A 7 10.29 -26.72 45.03
CA GLN A 7 8.92 -27.02 44.63
C GLN A 7 8.91 -27.50 43.17
N SER A 8 8.05 -28.48 42.93
CA SER A 8 7.99 -29.47 41.86
C SER A 8 7.15 -29.06 40.63
N ASP A 9 7.55 -29.65 39.49
CA ASP A 9 6.77 -30.17 38.36
C ASP A 9 5.70 -29.32 37.65
N SER A 10 5.83 -29.21 36.32
CA SER A 10 4.98 -30.00 35.40
C SER A 10 5.45 -29.90 33.94
N ARG A 11 5.52 -31.07 33.30
CA ARG A 11 5.83 -31.31 31.89
C ARG A 11 4.71 -30.79 31.00
N ILE A 12 5.05 -30.14 29.90
CA ILE A 12 4.23 -30.18 28.67
C ILE A 12 5.17 -30.46 27.49
N SER A 13 5.16 -31.72 27.05
CA SER A 13 5.74 -32.16 25.79
C SER A 13 4.79 -31.76 24.65
N ALA A 14 5.18 -30.82 23.81
CA ALA A 14 4.49 -30.55 22.55
C ALA A 14 5.05 -31.49 21.47
N SER A 15 4.24 -32.49 21.13
CA SER A 15 4.45 -33.45 20.04
C SER A 15 4.38 -32.76 18.67
N CYS A 16 5.44 -32.89 17.87
CA CYS A 16 5.42 -32.56 16.44
C CYS A 16 4.55 -33.58 15.71
N LYS A 17 3.35 -33.18 15.28
CA LYS A 17 2.52 -33.97 14.36
C LYS A 17 2.97 -33.74 12.92
N ALA A 18 3.25 -34.85 12.25
CA ALA A 18 3.58 -34.95 10.84
C ALA A 18 2.51 -34.30 9.94
N GLY A 19 2.98 -33.66 8.86
CA GLY A 19 2.15 -33.05 7.84
C GLY A 19 1.29 -34.05 7.09
N GLU A 20 -0.02 -33.87 7.17
CA GLU A 20 -1.02 -34.58 6.39
C GLU A 20 -1.11 -33.95 5.00
N LYS A 21 -0.72 -34.72 3.96
CA LYS A 21 -0.80 -34.30 2.56
C LYS A 21 -2.27 -34.15 2.18
N SER A 22 -2.75 -32.92 2.03
CA SER A 22 -4.05 -32.65 1.42
C SER A 22 -4.01 -33.01 -0.06
N LYS A 23 -4.72 -34.07 -0.43
CA LYS A 23 -4.99 -34.44 -1.83
C LYS A 23 -5.83 -33.33 -2.46
N PHE A 24 -5.24 -32.66 -3.46
CA PHE A 24 -5.95 -31.72 -4.32
C PHE A 24 -6.87 -32.52 -5.26
N HIS A 25 -8.17 -32.59 -4.94
CA HIS A 25 -9.18 -33.08 -5.87
C HIS A 25 -9.56 -31.95 -6.84
N THR A 26 -8.98 -31.98 -8.03
CA THR A 26 -9.39 -31.13 -9.17
C THR A 26 -10.61 -31.77 -9.83
N GLY A 27 -11.80 -31.35 -9.43
CA GLY A 27 -13.05 -31.74 -10.05
C GLY A 27 -14.22 -30.97 -9.46
N TRP A 28 -14.33 -29.68 -9.81
CA TRP A 28 -15.38 -28.81 -9.30
C TRP A 28 -16.50 -28.72 -10.32
N SER A 29 -17.74 -29.02 -9.90
CA SER A 29 -18.92 -28.81 -10.74
C SER A 29 -19.28 -27.31 -10.76
N TRP A 30 -19.88 -26.85 -11.86
CA TRP A 30 -20.29 -25.44 -12.02
C TRP A 30 -21.22 -24.94 -10.90
N ASN A 31 -22.01 -25.82 -10.31
CA ASN A 31 -22.91 -25.48 -9.21
C ASN A 31 -22.14 -25.14 -7.93
N GLU A 32 -21.05 -25.85 -7.64
CA GLU A 32 -20.18 -25.56 -6.47
C GLU A 32 -19.43 -24.23 -6.63
N PHE A 33 -19.07 -23.88 -7.87
CA PHE A 33 -18.42 -22.59 -8.15
C PHE A 33 -19.39 -21.41 -7.97
N LEU A 34 -20.63 -21.52 -8.46
CA LEU A 34 -21.66 -20.49 -8.32
C LEU A 34 -22.09 -20.29 -6.86
N ILE A 35 -22.25 -21.37 -6.10
CA ILE A 35 -22.57 -21.30 -4.66
C ILE A 35 -21.47 -20.53 -3.92
N ARG A 36 -20.20 -20.77 -4.25
CA ARG A 36 -19.07 -20.07 -3.60
C ARG A 36 -18.92 -18.61 -4.03
N ILE A 37 -19.32 -18.24 -5.25
CA ILE A 37 -19.39 -16.82 -5.65
C ILE A 37 -20.50 -16.09 -4.89
N CYS A 38 -21.68 -16.71 -4.72
CA CYS A 38 -22.74 -16.16 -3.86
C CYS A 38 -22.27 -16.02 -2.40
N ASP A 39 -21.53 -17.01 -1.90
CA ASP A 39 -20.97 -16.99 -0.54
C ASP A 39 -19.86 -15.94 -0.36
N ALA A 40 -19.12 -15.62 -1.42
CA ALA A 40 -18.12 -14.55 -1.44
C ALA A 40 -18.78 -13.16 -1.51
N PHE A 41 -19.84 -13.01 -2.33
CA PHE A 41 -20.61 -11.77 -2.41
C PHE A 41 -21.37 -11.46 -1.12
N SER A 42 -21.93 -12.48 -0.44
CA SER A 42 -22.58 -12.27 0.86
C SER A 42 -21.59 -11.81 1.94
N ARG A 43 -20.33 -12.28 1.87
CA ARG A 43 -19.26 -11.86 2.79
C ARG A 43 -18.77 -10.43 2.54
N ILE A 44 -18.82 -9.95 1.29
CA ILE A 44 -18.35 -8.62 0.91
C ILE A 44 -19.44 -7.55 1.12
N CYS A 45 -20.72 -7.86 0.88
CA CYS A 45 -21.81 -6.86 0.96
C CYS A 45 -22.54 -6.78 2.32
N TRP A 46 -22.45 -7.77 3.21
CA TRP A 46 -23.31 -7.76 4.41
C TRP A 46 -22.84 -6.80 5.51
N LYS A 47 -21.53 -6.56 5.65
CA LYS A 47 -21.01 -5.73 6.75
C LYS A 47 -21.39 -4.24 6.65
N SER A 48 -21.75 -3.74 5.48
CA SER A 48 -21.98 -2.30 5.27
C SER A 48 -23.45 -1.89 5.20
N ILE A 49 -24.41 -2.80 5.05
CA ILE A 49 -25.79 -2.41 4.70
C ILE A 49 -26.84 -2.75 5.78
N TRP A 50 -26.72 -3.83 6.58
CA TRP A 50 -27.88 -4.29 7.36
C TRP A 50 -27.69 -4.66 8.85
N GLY A 51 -26.58 -4.29 9.49
CA GLY A 51 -26.51 -4.12 10.96
C GLY A 51 -27.20 -5.17 11.87
N LEU A 52 -27.31 -6.46 11.48
CA LEU A 52 -28.04 -7.48 12.24
C LEU A 52 -27.17 -8.73 12.52
N PRO A 53 -27.31 -9.34 13.72
CA PRO A 53 -26.47 -10.42 14.19
C PRO A 53 -26.70 -11.75 13.48
N ARG A 54 -25.63 -12.53 13.40
CA ARG A 54 -25.43 -13.76 12.61
C ARG A 54 -26.27 -14.98 13.03
N SER A 55 -27.09 -14.87 14.07
CA SER A 55 -27.73 -16.02 14.75
C SER A 55 -29.08 -16.46 14.16
N VAL A 56 -29.68 -15.71 13.23
CA VAL A 56 -31.05 -15.97 12.77
C VAL A 56 -31.14 -16.91 11.55
N PHE A 57 -30.04 -17.18 10.84
CA PHE A 57 -30.11 -17.85 9.53
C PHE A 57 -29.65 -19.32 9.46
N SER A 58 -29.38 -19.99 10.59
CA SER A 58 -28.87 -21.38 10.56
C SER A 58 -29.94 -22.48 10.49
N ALA A 59 -31.24 -22.16 10.59
CA ALA A 59 -32.27 -23.19 10.81
C ALA A 59 -33.04 -23.64 9.55
N TYR A 60 -33.09 -22.85 8.47
CA TYR A 60 -33.97 -23.19 7.33
C TYR A 60 -33.31 -24.02 6.22
N ALA A 61 -31.97 -24.12 6.19
CA ALA A 61 -31.25 -24.73 5.06
C ALA A 61 -30.92 -26.23 5.22
N ARG A 62 -31.29 -26.89 6.33
CA ARG A 62 -30.85 -28.29 6.61
C ARG A 62 -31.92 -29.38 6.47
N SER A 63 -33.20 -29.07 6.28
CA SER A 63 -34.26 -30.09 6.31
C SER A 63 -34.80 -30.56 4.95
N ALA A 64 -34.31 -30.04 3.82
CA ALA A 64 -34.90 -30.32 2.51
C ALA A 64 -34.24 -31.44 1.67
N PHE A 65 -33.33 -32.24 2.22
CA PHE A 65 -32.69 -33.32 1.45
C PHE A 65 -32.69 -34.67 2.18
N SER A 66 -33.88 -35.22 2.33
CA SER A 66 -34.09 -36.65 2.60
C SER A 66 -35.08 -37.18 1.56
N ARG A 67 -34.58 -37.69 0.44
CA ARG A 67 -35.35 -38.60 -0.43
C ARG A 67 -34.43 -39.58 -1.16
N SER A 68 -34.32 -40.76 -0.55
CA SER A 68 -34.43 -42.07 -1.20
C SER A 68 -33.71 -42.25 -2.54
N SER A 69 -32.46 -42.72 -2.49
CA SER A 69 -31.80 -43.41 -3.60
C SER A 69 -32.44 -44.80 -3.81
N ARG A 70 -33.38 -44.93 -4.76
CA ARG A 70 -33.66 -46.21 -5.42
C ARG A 70 -32.84 -46.27 -6.70
N LYS A 71 -31.85 -47.16 -6.74
CA LYS A 71 -31.19 -47.53 -8.00
C LYS A 71 -32.15 -48.45 -8.76
N SER A 72 -32.83 -47.90 -9.77
CA SER A 72 -33.55 -48.70 -10.76
C SER A 72 -32.60 -49.03 -11.89
N THR A 73 -32.18 -50.29 -11.95
CA THR A 73 -31.41 -50.88 -13.04
C THR A 73 -32.39 -51.32 -14.13
N THR A 74 -32.82 -50.39 -14.97
CA THR A 74 -33.46 -50.71 -16.26
C THR A 74 -32.94 -49.72 -17.30
N GLY A 75 -32.51 -50.27 -18.44
CA GLY A 75 -31.67 -49.60 -19.43
C GLY A 75 -32.19 -48.23 -19.86
N PHE A 76 -31.38 -47.21 -19.65
CA PHE A 76 -31.60 -45.89 -20.22
C PHE A 76 -31.02 -45.90 -21.62
N THR A 77 -31.89 -45.97 -22.63
CA THR A 77 -31.51 -45.65 -24.01
C THR A 77 -30.86 -44.27 -24.01
N GLN A 78 -29.64 -44.17 -24.55
CA GLN A 78 -29.00 -42.87 -24.78
C GLN A 78 -29.89 -42.05 -25.74
N HIS A 79 -30.70 -41.15 -25.19
CA HIS A 79 -31.25 -40.06 -25.97
C HIS A 79 -30.10 -39.11 -26.29
N HIS A 80 -29.51 -39.28 -27.47
CA HIS A 80 -28.65 -38.27 -28.08
C HIS A 80 -29.51 -37.01 -28.27
N PHE A 81 -29.42 -36.06 -27.34
CA PHE A 81 -29.91 -34.69 -27.54
C PHE A 81 -29.06 -34.06 -28.64
N TYR A 82 -29.48 -34.30 -29.88
CA TYR A 82 -28.93 -33.67 -31.05
C TYR A 82 -29.32 -32.18 -31.00
N TYR A 83 -28.39 -31.33 -30.55
CA TYR A 83 -28.57 -29.89 -30.58
C TYR A 83 -28.48 -29.43 -32.05
N ASN A 84 -29.63 -29.36 -32.71
CA ASN A 84 -29.72 -28.75 -34.04
C ASN A 84 -29.30 -27.29 -33.93
N LYS A 85 -28.22 -26.90 -34.62
CA LYS A 85 -27.87 -25.49 -34.85
C LYS A 85 -28.94 -24.89 -35.79
N SER A 86 -30.05 -24.43 -35.24
CA SER A 86 -30.94 -23.50 -35.95
C SER A 86 -30.35 -22.09 -35.82
N GLY A 87 -29.98 -21.48 -36.94
CA GLY A 87 -29.53 -20.09 -36.96
C GLY A 87 -30.67 -19.13 -36.57
N ALA A 88 -30.41 -17.90 -36.15
CA ALA A 88 -29.40 -17.40 -35.21
C ALA A 88 -30.05 -16.14 -34.63
N GLY A 89 -30.61 -16.23 -33.43
CA GLY A 89 -31.30 -15.14 -32.76
C GLY A 89 -31.17 -15.29 -31.24
N PHE A 90 -30.97 -14.18 -30.54
CA PHE A 90 -30.81 -14.17 -29.09
C PHE A 90 -32.16 -14.35 -28.39
N THR A 91 -32.18 -15.14 -27.32
CA THR A 91 -33.37 -15.23 -26.47
C THR A 91 -33.44 -14.02 -25.52
N PHE A 92 -34.65 -13.60 -25.12
CA PHE A 92 -34.80 -12.47 -24.18
C PHE A 92 -34.10 -12.73 -22.84
N VAL A 93 -34.14 -13.98 -22.36
CA VAL A 93 -33.46 -14.39 -21.12
C VAL A 93 -31.94 -14.29 -21.27
N GLU A 94 -31.39 -14.66 -22.42
CA GLU A 94 -29.96 -14.51 -22.72
C GLU A 94 -29.51 -13.05 -22.72
N ALA A 95 -30.30 -12.14 -23.30
CA ALA A 95 -30.02 -10.70 -23.27
C ALA A 95 -30.02 -10.13 -21.84
N LEU A 96 -30.94 -10.57 -20.98
CA LEU A 96 -30.98 -10.18 -19.56
C LEU A 96 -29.73 -10.69 -18.81
N ILE A 97 -29.33 -11.93 -19.06
CA ILE A 97 -28.11 -12.49 -18.48
C ILE A 97 -26.89 -11.71 -18.97
N ALA A 98 -26.77 -11.45 -20.27
CA ALA A 98 -25.66 -10.70 -20.85
C ALA A 98 -25.55 -9.28 -20.26
N MET A 99 -26.66 -8.55 -20.16
CA MET A 99 -26.69 -7.21 -19.57
C MET A 99 -26.25 -7.23 -18.10
N SER A 100 -26.69 -8.23 -17.32
CA SER A 100 -26.28 -8.38 -15.93
C SER A 100 -24.77 -8.58 -15.78
N LEU A 101 -24.16 -9.37 -16.66
CA LEU A 101 -22.71 -9.61 -16.67
C LEU A 101 -21.93 -8.35 -17.05
N ILE A 102 -22.43 -7.58 -18.03
CA ILE A 102 -21.80 -6.32 -18.46
C ILE A 102 -21.78 -5.30 -17.31
N ILE A 103 -22.89 -5.16 -16.58
CA ILE A 103 -22.97 -4.21 -15.46
C ILE A 103 -21.95 -4.59 -14.37
N ILE A 104 -21.87 -5.86 -14.00
CA ILE A 104 -20.90 -6.35 -13.00
C ILE A 104 -19.47 -6.08 -13.47
N ALA A 105 -19.16 -6.37 -14.73
CA ALA A 105 -17.83 -6.10 -15.30
C ALA A 105 -17.48 -4.61 -15.26
N PHE A 106 -18.43 -3.74 -15.62
CA PHE A 106 -18.21 -2.30 -15.67
C PHE A 106 -17.94 -1.69 -14.29
N VAL A 107 -18.67 -2.13 -13.25
CA VAL A 107 -18.45 -1.66 -11.87
C VAL A 107 -17.04 -2.03 -11.38
N ASN A 108 -16.55 -3.22 -11.71
CA ASN A 108 -15.20 -3.63 -11.35
C ASN A 108 -14.14 -2.74 -12.01
N VAL A 109 -14.29 -2.42 -13.29
CA VAL A 109 -13.37 -1.54 -14.04
C VAL A 109 -13.30 -0.14 -13.42
N LEU A 110 -14.45 0.45 -13.09
CA LEU A 110 -14.50 1.78 -12.45
C LEU A 110 -13.84 1.77 -11.06
N SER A 111 -14.04 0.70 -10.30
CA SER A 111 -13.48 0.54 -8.96
C SER A 111 -11.95 0.44 -8.99
N ILE A 112 -11.40 -0.37 -9.90
CA ILE A 112 -9.95 -0.51 -10.08
C ILE A 112 -9.34 0.82 -10.56
N THR A 113 -9.99 1.52 -11.48
CA THR A 113 -9.51 2.79 -12.00
C THR A 113 -9.39 3.84 -10.89
N SER A 114 -10.42 3.96 -10.05
CA SER A 114 -10.43 4.89 -8.91
C SER A 114 -9.33 4.56 -7.90
N PHE A 115 -9.11 3.27 -7.62
CA PHE A 115 -8.02 2.82 -6.78
C PHE A 115 -6.65 3.17 -7.38
N ALA A 116 -6.44 2.89 -8.67
CA ALA A 116 -5.19 3.14 -9.37
C ALA A 116 -4.80 4.63 -9.38
N LEU A 117 -5.76 5.53 -9.66
CA LEU A 117 -5.52 6.98 -9.61
C LEU A 117 -5.02 7.44 -8.24
N GLY A 118 -5.56 6.84 -7.16
CA GLY A 118 -5.07 7.07 -5.81
C GLY A 118 -3.61 6.69 -5.61
N ARG A 119 -3.20 5.53 -6.15
CA ARG A 119 -1.82 5.03 -6.06
C ARG A 119 -0.85 5.84 -6.91
N ILE A 120 -1.29 6.32 -8.08
CA ILE A 120 -0.48 7.19 -8.95
C ILE A 120 -0.16 8.52 -8.25
N ARG A 121 -1.14 9.09 -7.53
CA ARG A 121 -0.91 10.32 -6.73
C ARG A 121 0.10 10.08 -5.61
N GLU A 122 -0.08 9.00 -4.84
CA GLU A 122 0.87 8.62 -3.78
C GLU A 122 2.29 8.39 -4.33
N ALA A 123 2.42 7.70 -5.46
CA ALA A 123 3.71 7.45 -6.12
C ALA A 123 4.35 8.74 -6.64
N ARG A 124 3.55 9.65 -7.24
CA ARG A 124 4.02 10.97 -7.67
C ARG A 124 4.58 11.77 -6.49
N ASP A 125 3.83 11.84 -5.39
CA ASP A 125 4.26 12.61 -4.21
C ASP A 125 5.54 12.04 -3.62
N SER A 126 5.69 10.71 -3.61
CA SER A 126 6.92 10.04 -3.20
C SER A 126 8.11 10.39 -4.10
N MET A 127 7.92 10.49 -5.41
CA MET A 127 8.97 10.90 -6.34
C MET A 127 9.35 12.38 -6.12
N VAL A 128 8.37 13.27 -6.02
CA VAL A 128 8.61 14.70 -5.73
C VAL A 128 9.37 14.86 -4.41
N ALA A 129 8.96 14.17 -3.35
CA ALA A 129 9.66 14.20 -2.07
C ALA A 129 11.11 13.72 -2.17
N SER A 130 11.40 12.70 -3.00
CA SER A 130 12.77 12.23 -3.22
C SER A 130 13.65 13.25 -3.94
N TYR A 131 13.12 13.92 -4.97
CA TYR A 131 13.85 14.98 -5.67
C TYR A 131 14.09 16.20 -4.77
N LEU A 132 13.09 16.60 -3.98
CA LEU A 132 13.23 17.69 -3.01
C LEU A 132 14.24 17.37 -1.90
N ALA A 133 14.33 16.10 -1.51
CA ALA A 133 15.31 15.64 -0.53
C ALA A 133 16.73 15.69 -1.11
N GLN A 134 16.92 15.20 -2.34
CA GLN A 134 18.20 15.27 -3.07
C GLN A 134 18.65 16.72 -3.28
N GLU A 135 17.74 17.60 -3.71
CA GLU A 135 18.01 19.04 -3.83
C GLU A 135 18.54 19.62 -2.52
N GLY A 136 18.00 19.22 -1.36
CA GLY A 136 18.51 19.68 -0.06
C GLY A 136 19.97 19.28 0.21
N ILE A 137 20.44 18.14 -0.32
CA ILE A 137 21.86 17.75 -0.24
C ILE A 137 22.70 18.58 -1.22
N GLU A 138 22.22 18.77 -2.46
CA GLU A 138 22.90 19.58 -3.47
C GLU A 138 23.09 21.03 -3.02
N LEU A 139 22.08 21.62 -2.39
CA LEU A 139 22.17 22.97 -1.83
C LEU A 139 23.20 23.03 -0.68
N ALA A 140 23.33 21.97 0.12
CA ALA A 140 24.36 21.89 1.15
C ALA A 140 25.77 21.77 0.56
N ALA A 141 25.91 20.99 -0.53
CA ALA A 141 27.15 20.91 -1.29
C ALA A 141 27.50 22.27 -1.93
N ALA A 142 26.51 23.00 -2.45
CA ALA A 142 26.70 24.34 -3.00
C ALA A 142 27.22 25.33 -1.93
N LEU A 143 26.70 25.29 -0.70
CA LEU A 143 27.21 26.11 0.41
C LEU A 143 28.68 25.81 0.74
N ARG A 144 29.07 24.53 0.70
CA ARG A 144 30.46 24.11 0.88
C ARG A 144 31.34 24.65 -0.24
N ASP A 145 30.91 24.47 -1.49
CA ASP A 145 31.67 24.85 -2.66
C ASP A 145 31.82 26.37 -2.74
N GLU A 146 30.80 27.13 -2.37
CA GLU A 146 30.86 28.59 -2.22
C GLU A 146 31.92 29.02 -1.20
N ASN A 147 32.06 28.30 -0.07
CA ASN A 147 33.12 28.60 0.90
C ASN A 147 34.51 28.40 0.30
N TRP A 148 34.73 27.33 -0.48
CA TRP A 148 36.01 27.12 -1.15
C TRP A 148 36.32 28.16 -2.20
N LEU A 149 35.34 28.55 -3.02
CA LEU A 149 35.51 29.61 -4.02
C LEU A 149 35.93 30.94 -3.38
N ASN A 150 35.55 31.16 -2.12
CA ASN A 150 35.89 32.35 -1.35
C ASN A 150 37.14 32.20 -0.45
N ASN A 151 37.95 31.13 -0.61
CA ASN A 151 39.10 30.81 0.25
C ASN A 151 38.77 30.77 1.76
N ARG A 152 37.57 30.28 2.11
CA ARG A 152 37.13 30.09 3.50
C ARG A 152 37.17 28.60 3.86
N PRO A 153 37.20 28.26 5.16
CA PRO A 153 36.96 26.89 5.60
C PRO A 153 35.64 26.36 5.02
N PHE A 154 35.65 25.11 4.55
CA PHE A 154 34.55 24.46 3.84
C PHE A 154 33.20 24.49 4.59
N ASP A 155 33.26 24.60 5.91
CA ASP A 155 32.13 24.51 6.82
C ASP A 155 31.76 25.85 7.48
N SER A 156 32.34 26.97 7.01
CA SER A 156 32.15 28.31 7.61
C SER A 156 30.71 28.84 7.52
N SER A 157 29.98 28.50 6.45
CA SER A 157 28.55 28.81 6.29
C SER A 157 27.61 27.72 6.83
N ILE A 158 28.15 26.64 7.40
CA ILE A 158 27.39 25.48 7.85
C ILE A 158 27.51 25.38 9.37
N THR A 159 26.42 25.51 10.10
CA THR A 159 26.40 25.33 11.57
C THR A 159 25.55 24.13 11.93
N ASN A 160 25.87 23.45 13.05
CA ASN A 160 25.03 22.37 13.54
C ASN A 160 23.62 22.88 13.83
N GLY A 161 22.61 22.18 13.30
CA GLY A 161 21.22 22.59 13.46
C GLY A 161 20.36 22.04 12.33
N THR A 162 19.07 22.35 12.39
CA THR A 162 18.10 22.02 11.35
C THR A 162 17.59 23.31 10.74
N TYR A 163 17.65 23.39 9.43
CA TYR A 163 17.32 24.58 8.66
C TYR A 163 16.32 24.26 7.57
N ARG A 164 15.59 25.30 7.15
CA ARG A 164 14.96 25.33 5.83
C ARG A 164 15.92 26.01 4.87
N MET A 165 15.94 25.52 3.64
CA MET A 165 16.78 26.06 2.59
C MET A 165 16.18 25.85 1.22
N ASP A 166 16.44 26.79 0.31
CA ASP A 166 16.03 26.76 -1.10
C ASP A 166 17.17 27.22 -2.02
N TYR A 167 16.97 27.01 -3.32
CA TYR A 167 17.96 27.39 -4.34
C TYR A 167 18.14 28.90 -4.50
N LEU A 168 17.26 29.72 -3.91
CA LEU A 168 17.37 31.18 -3.92
C LEU A 168 18.33 31.70 -2.83
N GLY A 169 18.93 30.80 -2.04
CA GLY A 169 19.88 31.15 -0.99
C GLY A 169 19.23 31.44 0.36
N THR A 170 17.93 31.14 0.54
CA THR A 170 17.32 31.22 1.86
C THR A 170 17.94 30.16 2.75
N ILE A 171 18.46 30.54 3.91
CA ILE A 171 18.85 29.62 4.99
C ILE A 171 18.33 30.17 6.32
N ASP A 172 17.44 29.42 6.96
CA ASP A 172 16.75 29.90 8.16
C ASP A 172 16.47 28.73 9.11
N ALA A 173 16.59 28.97 10.41
CA ALA A 173 16.33 28.00 11.48
C ALA A 173 14.84 27.68 11.68
N SER A 174 13.92 28.35 10.96
CA SER A 174 12.47 28.07 11.00
C SER A 174 12.09 26.78 10.25
N ALA A 175 12.60 25.65 10.75
CA ALA A 175 12.37 24.32 10.21
C ALA A 175 10.93 23.82 10.46
N GLY A 176 10.06 23.95 9.47
CA GLY A 176 8.69 23.42 9.56
C GLY A 176 7.66 24.09 8.66
N SER A 177 8.03 25.17 7.98
CA SER A 177 7.15 25.78 6.98
C SER A 177 7.01 24.90 5.73
N PRO A 178 5.82 24.88 5.11
CA PRO A 178 5.64 24.23 3.82
C PRO A 178 6.47 24.92 2.74
N LEU A 179 6.98 24.13 1.79
CA LEU A 179 7.53 24.65 0.54
C LEU A 179 6.40 25.28 -0.27
N LEU A 180 6.66 26.44 -0.85
CA LEU A 180 5.77 27.09 -1.80
C LEU A 180 6.14 26.65 -3.22
N PHE A 181 5.14 26.44 -4.06
CA PHE A 181 5.34 26.14 -5.47
C PHE A 181 4.93 27.32 -6.34
N ASP A 182 5.85 27.69 -7.23
CA ASP A 182 5.68 28.71 -8.25
C ASP A 182 5.96 28.09 -9.62
N GLN A 183 5.14 28.42 -10.63
CA GLN A 183 5.25 27.78 -11.95
C GLN A 183 6.54 28.14 -12.70
N GLN A 184 7.13 29.31 -12.43
CA GLN A 184 8.38 29.76 -13.06
C GLN A 184 9.60 29.38 -12.23
N LYS A 185 9.46 29.43 -10.91
CA LYS A 185 10.57 29.28 -9.95
C LYS A 185 10.64 27.90 -9.29
N GLY A 186 9.65 27.04 -9.45
CA GLY A 186 9.61 25.74 -8.76
C GLY A 186 9.37 25.87 -7.26
N PHE A 187 9.96 24.96 -6.48
CA PHE A 187 9.80 24.88 -5.04
C PHE A 187 10.75 25.85 -4.30
N GLN A 188 10.21 26.74 -3.48
CA GLN A 188 10.98 27.71 -2.68
C GLN A 188 10.14 28.29 -1.52
N TYR A 189 10.66 29.25 -0.76
CA TYR A 189 9.99 29.78 0.45
C TYR A 189 9.51 31.24 0.38
N THR A 190 9.69 31.93 -0.74
CA THR A 190 9.41 33.36 -0.93
C THR A 190 8.04 33.65 -1.57
N THR A 191 7.67 33.01 -2.68
CA THR A 191 6.45 33.30 -3.45
C THR A 191 5.61 32.05 -3.76
N GLY A 192 4.37 32.17 -4.23
CA GLY A 192 3.60 31.03 -4.75
C GLY A 192 2.69 30.34 -3.73
N VAL A 193 2.22 29.13 -4.09
CA VAL A 193 1.15 28.43 -3.38
C VAL A 193 1.75 27.43 -2.38
N PRO A 194 1.31 27.40 -1.11
CA PRO A 194 1.81 26.44 -0.14
C PRO A 194 1.48 25.01 -0.53
N THR A 195 2.49 24.15 -0.46
CA THR A 195 2.37 22.72 -0.74
C THR A 195 2.31 21.91 0.55
N SER A 196 2.03 20.61 0.45
CA SER A 196 2.04 19.69 1.58
C SER A 196 3.46 19.26 2.00
N PHE A 197 4.49 19.64 1.24
CA PHE A 197 5.87 19.21 1.47
C PHE A 197 6.58 20.15 2.43
N ILE A 198 7.14 19.59 3.49
CA ILE A 198 8.00 20.30 4.46
C ILE A 198 9.39 19.68 4.36
N ARG A 199 10.37 20.49 3.96
CA ARG A 199 11.78 20.10 3.92
C ARG A 199 12.51 20.57 5.18
N ARG A 200 13.37 19.71 5.71
CA ARG A 200 14.29 19.97 6.84
C ARG A 200 15.66 19.46 6.48
N VAL A 201 16.66 20.34 6.48
CA VAL A 201 18.05 19.95 6.27
C VAL A 201 18.79 20.10 7.59
N THR A 202 19.31 19.00 8.10
CA THR A 202 20.03 18.93 9.36
C THR A 202 21.51 18.75 9.10
N PHE A 203 22.31 19.63 9.70
CA PHE A 203 23.76 19.57 9.70
C PHE A 203 24.27 19.04 11.03
N SER A 204 25.21 18.10 10.95
CA SER A 204 25.94 17.58 12.10
C SER A 204 27.41 17.50 11.77
N LYS A 205 28.27 18.06 12.62
CA LYS A 205 29.73 18.04 12.48
C LYS A 205 30.32 17.04 13.47
N PRO A 206 30.37 15.73 13.14
CA PRO A 206 30.98 14.75 14.03
C PRO A 206 32.50 14.94 14.16
N LYS A 207 33.15 15.52 13.15
CA LYS A 207 34.61 15.74 13.09
C LYS A 207 34.91 17.04 12.32
N ALA A 208 36.12 17.58 12.49
CA ALA A 208 36.54 18.82 11.84
C ALA A 208 36.61 18.75 10.30
N TYR A 209 36.73 17.56 9.71
CA TYR A 209 36.88 17.36 8.25
C TYR A 209 35.63 16.71 7.61
N ILE A 210 34.56 16.50 8.37
CA ILE A 210 33.31 15.88 7.88
C ILE A 210 32.12 16.64 8.44
N VAL A 211 31.23 17.08 7.53
CA VAL A 211 29.88 17.52 7.85
C VAL A 211 28.92 16.44 7.36
N LYS A 212 28.17 15.83 8.28
CA LYS A 212 27.02 14.99 7.93
C LYS A 212 25.82 15.88 7.62
N VAL A 213 25.21 15.66 6.46
CA VAL A 213 24.01 16.36 6.00
C VAL A 213 22.88 15.35 5.90
N GLN A 214 21.74 15.67 6.49
CA GLN A 214 20.51 14.89 6.36
C GLN A 214 19.40 15.80 5.83
N SER A 215 18.90 15.51 4.65
CA SER A 215 17.75 16.19 4.05
C SER A 215 16.52 15.31 4.19
N GLN A 216 15.56 15.77 4.99
CA GLN A 216 14.29 15.10 5.22
C GLN A 216 13.15 15.91 4.60
N VAL A 217 12.29 15.24 3.83
CA VAL A 217 11.04 15.81 3.31
C VAL A 217 9.87 15.04 3.88
N SER A 218 8.96 15.72 4.56
CA SER A 218 7.71 15.15 5.09
C SER A 218 6.50 15.73 4.38
N TRP A 219 5.51 14.88 4.08
CA TRP A 219 4.24 15.29 3.48
C TRP A 219 3.07 14.45 3.98
N THR A 220 1.87 15.01 3.92
CA THR A 220 0.65 14.32 4.34
C THR A 220 -0.04 13.68 3.14
N ALA A 221 -0.15 12.35 3.13
CA ALA A 221 -0.87 11.57 2.14
C ALA A 221 -2.08 10.88 2.79
N ARG A 222 -3.31 11.23 2.37
CA ARG A 222 -4.56 10.66 2.91
C ARG A 222 -4.66 10.67 4.45
N GLY A 223 -4.25 11.78 5.07
CA GLY A 223 -4.25 11.93 6.53
C GLY A 223 -3.11 11.21 7.26
N THR A 224 -2.23 10.50 6.54
CA THR A 224 -1.02 9.87 7.09
C THR A 224 0.21 10.66 6.67
N THR A 225 1.00 11.12 7.64
CA THR A 225 2.29 11.76 7.35
C THR A 225 3.30 10.71 6.88
N ARG A 226 3.90 10.95 5.73
CA ARG A 226 5.00 10.19 5.15
C ARG A 226 6.26 11.05 5.19
N SER A 227 7.42 10.41 5.15
CA SER A 227 8.69 11.12 5.04
C SER A 227 9.68 10.35 4.19
N MET A 228 10.55 11.08 3.51
CA MET A 228 11.74 10.59 2.82
C MET A 228 12.95 11.28 3.43
N VAL A 229 14.04 10.53 3.58
CA VAL A 229 15.30 11.02 4.13
C VAL A 229 16.42 10.62 3.18
N VAL A 230 17.24 11.60 2.83
CA VAL A 230 18.49 11.39 2.09
C VAL A 230 19.61 11.91 2.98
N GLU A 231 20.70 11.16 3.06
CA GLU A 231 21.87 11.50 3.86
C GLU A 231 23.11 11.49 2.99
N ASP A 232 24.02 12.43 3.27
CA ASP A 232 25.35 12.45 2.67
C ASP A 232 26.39 13.02 3.65
N ASN A 233 27.65 12.73 3.41
CA ASN A 233 28.79 13.25 4.17
C ASN A 233 29.61 14.18 3.28
N LEU A 234 29.62 15.47 3.61
CA LEU A 234 30.47 16.46 2.96
C LEU A 234 31.85 16.44 3.61
N TYR A 235 32.86 16.10 2.82
CA TYR A 235 34.25 16.06 3.26
C TYR A 235 34.99 17.36 2.95
N ASN A 236 35.94 17.70 3.81
CA ASN A 236 36.98 18.66 3.48
C ASN A 236 38.06 17.99 2.63
N TRP A 237 37.89 17.97 1.30
CA TRP A 237 38.88 17.39 0.40
C TRP A 237 39.92 18.40 -0.10
N LEU A 238 39.61 19.70 -0.03
CA LEU A 238 40.54 20.78 -0.31
C LEU A 238 40.99 21.39 1.02
N SER A 239 42.06 20.84 1.60
CA SER A 239 42.68 21.45 2.78
C SER A 239 43.45 22.69 2.35
N ILE A 240 42.81 23.86 2.50
CA ILE A 240 43.45 25.18 2.38
C ILE A 240 44.06 25.57 3.73
#